data_AF-M1CI70-F1
#
_entry.id   AF-M1CI70-F1
#
_cell.length_a   1.000
_cell.length_b   1.000
_cell.length_c   1.000
_cell.angle_alpha   90.00
_cell.angle_beta   90.00
_cell.angle_gamma   90.00
#
_symmetry.space_group_name_H-M   'P 1'
#
loop_
_entity.id
_entity.type
_entity.pdbx_description
1 polymer ?
#
loop_
_entity_poly.entity_id
_entity_poly.type
_entity_poly.pdbx_seq_one_letter_code
_entity_poly.pdbx_strand_id
1 'polypeptide(L)'
;MYFGGTNFGRTAGGPTQITSYDYDAPLDEYGLLRQPKWGHLKDLHAAIKLCEPALVAADSPQYIKLGPNQEAHVYRGTSHNIGQYISLNEGICAAFIANIDEHESATVKFYDQEYTLPPWSVSILPDCRNTAFNTAKVGAQTSIKTVGSDSVSVGKNSLFPQVITKSKLESISQSWMTLKEPLGVWGDKNFTSKGILEHLNVTKDQSDYLWYLTRIYISDDDISFWEENDVSPTIDIDSMRDFVRIFVNGQLAGSVKGKWIKVVQPVKLVQGYNDILLLSETVGLQNYGAFLEKDGGGFKGQIKLTGCKSGDINLTTSLWTYQVGLKGEFLKVYDVNSTESTGWTEFPSGATPSVFSWYKTKFDAPGGTDPVALDFSSMGKGQAWVNGHHIGRYWTLVAPNNGCGRTCDYRGAYDSDKCRTNCGEITQAWYHIPRSWLKTSNNVLVIFEETDRTPFDISISMRSTETICAQVSEKHYPPLHKWSLSESDRKLSLMDKTPEMHLQCDEGHTISSIEFASYGSPNGSCQKFSQGKCHAANSLSVVSQACIGRTSCSIGISNGVFGDPCRHVVKSLAVQAKCSPPPDLSTSASS
;
A
#
# COMPACT_ATOMS: atom_id res chain seq x y z
N MET A 1 2.55 8.24 7.35
CA MET A 1 2.00 7.46 8.48
C MET A 1 3.11 6.67 9.17
N TYR A 2 2.97 6.30 10.45
CA TYR A 2 3.83 5.27 11.06
C TYR A 2 3.28 3.86 10.78
N PHE A 3 1.97 3.71 10.93
CA PHE A 3 1.15 2.62 10.42
C PHE A 3 -0.04 3.24 9.69
N GLY A 4 -0.24 2.88 8.44
CA GLY A 4 -1.32 3.41 7.61
C GLY A 4 -2.59 2.58 7.70
N GLY A 5 -2.48 1.28 7.40
CA GLY A 5 -3.58 0.33 7.48
C GLY A 5 -4.48 0.34 6.25
N THR A 6 -5.79 0.20 6.47
CA THR A 6 -6.79 -0.01 5.41
C THR A 6 -8.02 0.89 5.65
N ASN A 7 -8.53 1.51 4.59
CA ASN A 7 -9.81 2.21 4.55
C ASN A 7 -10.97 1.21 4.47
N PHE A 8 -11.30 0.56 5.59
CA PHE A 8 -12.43 -0.38 5.66
C PHE A 8 -13.78 0.31 5.43
N GLY A 9 -14.79 -0.48 5.06
CA GLY A 9 -16.12 0.07 4.80
C GLY A 9 -16.17 0.93 3.54
N ARG A 10 -17.15 1.84 3.52
CA ARG A 10 -17.34 2.84 2.47
C ARG A 10 -17.17 4.28 2.97
N THR A 11 -17.20 4.51 4.27
CA THR A 11 -17.12 5.84 4.90
C THR A 11 -15.70 6.24 5.31
N ALA A 12 -14.69 5.43 4.98
CA ALA A 12 -13.27 5.74 5.18
C ALA A 12 -12.63 6.18 3.86
N GLY A 13 -11.56 6.98 3.96
CA GLY A 13 -10.82 7.51 2.82
C GLY A 13 -11.44 8.77 2.20
N GLY A 14 -10.65 9.41 1.35
CA GLY A 14 -11.05 10.55 0.52
C GLY A 14 -11.57 10.14 -0.85
N PRO A 15 -11.84 11.11 -1.74
CA PRO A 15 -12.39 10.82 -3.06
C PRO A 15 -11.36 10.07 -3.89
N THR A 16 -11.76 8.96 -4.49
CA THR A 16 -10.92 8.08 -5.35
C THR A 16 -9.66 7.53 -4.67
N GLN A 17 -9.57 7.59 -3.34
CA GLN A 17 -8.51 6.89 -2.61
C GLN A 17 -8.81 5.38 -2.64
N ILE A 18 -7.75 4.59 -2.84
CA ILE A 18 -7.87 3.13 -2.81
C ILE A 18 -8.12 2.64 -1.36
N THR A 19 -8.54 1.39 -1.23
CA THR A 19 -8.84 0.79 0.07
C THR A 19 -7.57 0.60 0.90
N SER A 20 -6.43 0.30 0.26
CA SER A 20 -5.13 0.29 0.96
C SER A 20 -4.74 1.70 1.39
N TYR A 21 -4.33 1.86 2.65
CA TYR A 21 -3.72 3.08 3.16
C TYR A 21 -2.28 2.84 3.62
N ASP A 22 -1.57 1.91 2.98
CA ASP A 22 -0.20 1.48 3.31
C ASP A 22 0.77 2.65 3.51
N TYR A 23 0.71 3.66 2.63
CA TYR A 23 1.49 4.90 2.71
C TYR A 23 3.02 4.72 2.66
N ASP A 24 3.50 3.55 2.23
CA ASP A 24 4.90 3.13 2.38
C ASP A 24 5.38 3.33 3.83
N ALA A 25 4.49 3.11 4.81
CA ALA A 25 4.74 3.38 6.21
C ALA A 25 5.73 2.36 6.80
N PRO A 26 6.44 2.71 7.90
CA PRO A 26 7.31 1.78 8.63
C PRO A 26 6.63 0.45 9.02
N LEU A 27 5.35 0.48 9.33
CA LEU A 27 4.48 -0.70 9.37
C LEU A 27 3.61 -0.68 8.12
N ASP A 28 3.66 -1.74 7.32
CA ASP A 28 2.85 -1.84 6.11
C ASP A 28 1.36 -1.95 6.42
N GLU A 29 0.49 -1.97 5.40
CA GLU A 29 -0.97 -2.12 5.55
C GLU A 29 -1.38 -3.28 6.49
N TYR A 30 -0.60 -4.36 6.51
CA TYR A 30 -0.88 -5.59 7.24
C TYR A 30 -0.28 -5.60 8.65
N GLY A 31 0.40 -4.54 9.06
CA GLY A 31 1.07 -4.42 10.36
C GLY A 31 2.45 -5.09 10.42
N LEU A 32 2.98 -5.56 9.29
CA LEU A 32 4.30 -6.18 9.21
C LEU A 32 5.37 -5.08 9.09
N LEU A 33 6.55 -5.34 9.66
CA LEU A 33 7.67 -4.40 9.57
C LEU A 33 8.08 -4.17 8.11
N ARG A 34 8.14 -2.91 7.68
CA ARG A 34 8.66 -2.51 6.37
C ARG A 34 10.14 -2.23 6.47
N GLN A 35 10.92 -3.27 6.25
CA GLN A 35 12.37 -3.22 6.30
C GLN A 35 12.95 -2.84 4.93
N PRO A 36 13.95 -1.93 4.85
CA PRO A 36 14.75 -1.41 5.96
C PRO A 36 14.20 -0.17 6.66
N LYS A 37 13.12 0.44 6.15
CA LYS A 37 12.60 1.74 6.64
C LYS A 37 12.37 1.74 8.15
N TRP A 38 11.66 0.73 8.66
CA TRP A 38 11.39 0.62 10.09
C TRP A 38 12.67 0.47 10.92
N GLY A 39 13.57 -0.44 10.54
CA GLY A 39 14.82 -0.69 11.26
C GLY A 39 15.74 0.52 11.25
N HIS A 40 15.86 1.19 10.10
CA HIS A 40 16.69 2.39 9.94
C HIS A 40 16.15 3.56 10.77
N LEU A 41 14.83 3.76 10.82
CA LEU A 41 14.20 4.78 11.68
C LEU A 41 14.28 4.42 13.16
N LYS A 42 14.16 3.14 13.52
CA LYS A 42 14.38 2.66 14.90
C LYS A 42 15.80 3.00 15.36
N ASP A 43 16.80 2.75 14.52
CA ASP A 43 18.20 3.07 14.83
C ASP A 43 18.44 4.59 14.86
N LEU A 44 17.83 5.36 13.96
CA LEU A 44 17.83 6.83 14.05
C LEU A 44 17.29 7.32 15.40
N HIS A 45 16.13 6.81 15.83
CA HIS A 45 15.54 7.20 17.11
C HIS A 45 16.43 6.83 18.30
N ALA A 46 17.02 5.64 18.29
CA ALA A 46 17.94 5.22 19.34
C ALA A 46 19.21 6.11 19.38
N ALA A 47 19.74 6.52 18.23
CA ALA A 47 20.84 7.49 18.18
C ALA A 47 20.43 8.88 18.70
N ILE A 48 19.23 9.36 18.36
CA ILE A 48 18.69 10.61 18.91
C ILE A 48 18.52 10.51 20.44
N LYS A 49 18.09 9.36 20.95
CA LYS A 49 17.97 9.11 22.39
C LYS A 49 19.31 9.15 23.12
N LEU A 50 20.39 8.67 22.50
CA LEU A 50 21.74 8.86 23.04
C LEU A 50 22.13 10.35 23.11
N CYS A 51 21.66 11.18 22.18
CA CYS A 51 21.88 12.63 22.17
C CYS A 51 20.94 13.42 23.11
N GLU A 52 19.86 12.80 23.62
CA GLU A 52 18.79 13.48 24.36
C GLU A 52 19.31 14.36 25.50
N PRO A 53 20.27 13.91 26.36
CA PRO A 53 20.79 14.76 27.43
C PRO A 53 21.44 16.06 26.95
N ALA A 54 22.10 16.05 25.78
CA ALA A 54 22.71 17.25 25.19
C ALA A 54 21.66 18.14 24.53
N LEU A 55 20.72 17.52 23.82
CA LEU A 55 19.67 18.22 23.07
C LEU A 55 18.75 19.01 23.99
N VAL A 56 18.36 18.45 25.15
CA VAL A 56 17.45 19.12 26.09
C VAL A 56 18.14 20.12 27.02
N ALA A 57 19.48 20.07 27.11
CA ALA A 57 20.27 20.96 27.95
C ALA A 57 20.79 22.20 27.23
N ALA A 58 20.77 22.20 25.90
CA ALA A 58 21.26 23.30 25.08
C ALA A 58 20.08 24.17 24.58
N ASP A 59 20.17 25.48 24.77
CA ASP A 59 19.14 26.43 24.26
C ASP A 59 19.12 26.48 22.72
N SER A 60 20.29 26.33 22.09
CA SER A 60 20.44 26.29 20.63
C SER A 60 21.72 25.55 20.23
N PRO A 61 21.78 24.96 19.01
CA PRO A 61 23.01 24.37 18.51
C PRO A 61 24.03 25.44 18.10
N GLN A 62 25.30 25.15 18.34
CA GLN A 62 26.41 25.87 17.72
C GLN A 62 26.62 25.38 16.28
N TYR A 63 26.47 26.31 15.32
CA TYR A 63 26.78 26.07 13.92
C TYR A 63 28.30 26.14 13.65
N ILE A 64 28.82 25.18 12.88
CA ILE A 64 30.20 25.16 12.40
C ILE A 64 30.19 24.82 10.91
N LYS A 65 30.75 25.71 10.09
CA LYS A 65 30.98 25.43 8.66
C LYS A 65 32.19 24.51 8.50
N LEU A 66 31.98 23.35 7.90
CA LEU A 66 33.04 22.35 7.66
C LEU A 66 33.51 22.31 6.21
N GLY A 67 32.68 22.80 5.29
CA GLY A 67 32.99 22.89 3.87
C GLY A 67 31.96 23.74 3.12
N PRO A 68 31.97 23.75 1.78
CA PRO A 68 30.98 24.45 0.97
C PRO A 68 29.55 23.92 1.19
N ASN A 69 29.41 22.59 1.25
CA ASN A 69 28.15 21.86 1.40
C ASN A 69 28.17 20.97 2.67
N GLN A 70 29.04 21.28 3.63
CA GLN A 70 29.18 20.51 4.87
C GLN A 70 29.14 21.41 6.09
N GLU A 71 28.38 20.97 7.08
CA GLU A 71 28.12 21.71 8.31
C GLU A 71 28.05 20.78 9.51
N ALA A 72 28.28 21.33 10.70
CA ALA A 72 28.03 20.66 11.95
C ALA A 72 27.18 21.51 12.88
N HIS A 73 26.20 20.88 13.53
CA HIS A 73 25.40 21.45 14.62
C HIS A 73 25.78 20.75 15.92
N VAL A 74 26.30 21.51 16.88
CA VAL A 74 26.81 20.98 18.15
C VAL A 74 25.94 21.46 19.31
N TYR A 75 25.40 20.53 20.08
CA TYR A 75 24.63 20.77 21.29
C TYR A 75 25.52 20.48 22.50
N ARG A 76 25.66 21.45 23.40
CA ARG A 76 26.45 21.33 24.63
C ARG A 76 25.62 21.75 25.83
N GLY A 77 25.56 20.88 26.83
CA GLY A 77 24.98 21.18 28.14
C GLY A 77 26.08 21.30 29.20
N THR A 78 25.88 22.16 30.20
CA THR A 78 26.70 22.12 31.42
C THR A 78 26.20 20.94 32.27
N SER A 79 27.11 20.06 32.70
CA SER A 79 26.75 19.02 33.66
C SER A 79 26.42 19.72 34.99
N HIS A 80 25.16 19.62 35.45
CA HIS A 80 24.79 20.10 36.77
C HIS A 80 25.43 19.21 37.83
N ASN A 81 26.68 19.50 38.19
CA ASN A 81 27.22 19.17 39.49
C ASN A 81 27.86 20.42 40.10
N ILE A 82 27.48 20.64 41.34
CA ILE A 82 27.76 21.79 42.20
C ILE A 82 29.27 22.01 42.32
N GLY A 83 29.71 23.22 41.97
CA GLY A 83 30.95 23.81 42.48
C GLY A 83 32.26 23.29 41.88
N GLN A 84 33.04 24.25 41.37
CA GLN A 84 34.50 24.20 41.14
C GLN A 84 35.03 23.45 39.89
N TYR A 85 35.62 24.27 39.00
CA TYR A 85 36.57 23.95 37.91
C TYR A 85 36.09 22.96 36.83
N ILE A 86 35.47 23.51 35.78
CA ILE A 86 35.05 22.76 34.58
C ILE A 86 36.25 22.59 33.64
N SER A 87 36.68 21.34 33.46
CA SER A 87 37.54 20.90 32.35
C SER A 87 36.73 20.87 31.05
N LEU A 88 37.35 21.27 29.93
CA LEU A 88 36.78 21.20 28.56
C LEU A 88 36.36 19.77 28.13
N ASN A 89 36.70 18.74 28.92
CA ASN A 89 36.46 17.32 28.63
C ASN A 89 35.26 16.70 29.39
N GLU A 90 34.47 17.48 30.15
CA GLU A 90 33.48 16.93 31.09
C GLU A 90 32.02 17.42 30.86
N GLY A 91 31.74 18.00 29.69
CA GLY A 91 30.40 18.45 29.31
C GLY A 91 29.60 17.42 28.51
N ILE A 92 28.27 17.43 28.66
CA ILE A 92 27.36 16.64 27.81
C ILE A 92 27.40 17.26 26.40
N CYS A 93 27.75 16.48 25.37
CA CYS A 93 27.95 16.97 24.01
C CYS A 93 27.36 16.01 22.97
N ALA A 94 26.53 16.52 22.06
CA ALA A 94 26.10 15.80 20.87
C ALA A 94 26.33 16.64 19.61
N ALA A 95 26.72 16.01 18.50
CA ALA A 95 26.96 16.69 17.23
C ALA A 95 26.24 15.99 16.07
N PHE A 96 25.75 16.79 15.13
CA PHE A 96 25.17 16.36 13.86
C PHE A 96 26.02 16.93 12.75
N ILE A 97 26.69 16.07 11.98
CA ILE A 97 27.59 16.46 10.90
C ILE A 97 26.91 16.12 9.57
N ALA A 98 26.54 17.14 8.80
CA ALA A 98 25.77 17.00 7.58
C ALA A 98 26.62 17.22 6.32
N ASN A 99 26.29 16.47 5.28
CA ASN A 99 26.68 16.73 3.90
C ASN A 99 25.39 16.95 3.08
N ILE A 100 25.13 18.19 2.71
CA ILE A 100 23.95 18.58 1.92
C ILE A 100 24.21 18.50 0.40
N ASP A 101 25.40 18.07 0.00
CA ASP A 101 25.70 17.77 -1.41
C ASP A 101 24.88 16.55 -1.87
N GLU A 102 24.13 16.69 -2.96
CA GLU A 102 23.26 15.63 -3.47
C GLU A 102 24.01 14.56 -4.28
N HIS A 103 25.28 14.78 -4.61
CA HIS A 103 26.00 13.94 -5.57
C HIS A 103 27.28 13.35 -4.99
N GLU A 104 28.06 14.14 -4.28
CA GLU A 104 29.42 13.78 -3.89
C GLU A 104 29.55 13.47 -2.39
N SER A 105 30.38 12.46 -2.10
CA SER A 105 30.81 12.20 -0.73
C SER A 105 31.87 13.20 -0.31
N ALA A 106 31.89 13.60 0.97
CA ALA A 106 32.87 14.53 1.50
C ALA A 106 33.57 13.97 2.73
N THR A 107 34.88 14.22 2.86
CA THR A 107 35.63 13.97 4.10
C THR A 107 35.89 15.29 4.79
N VAL A 108 35.43 15.42 6.04
CA VAL A 108 35.56 16.64 6.84
C VAL A 108 36.34 16.39 8.12
N LYS A 109 37.02 17.41 8.63
CA LYS A 109 37.66 17.40 9.95
C LYS A 109 36.77 18.06 10.98
N PHE A 110 36.44 17.34 12.04
CA PHE A 110 35.66 17.85 13.17
C PHE A 110 36.30 17.37 14.48
N TYR A 111 36.69 18.32 15.35
CA TYR A 111 37.46 18.06 16.58
C TYR A 111 38.61 17.06 16.40
N ASP A 112 39.49 17.37 15.44
CA ASP A 112 40.69 16.59 15.08
C ASP A 112 40.45 15.14 14.63
N GLN A 113 39.20 14.80 14.29
CA GLN A 113 38.83 13.52 13.68
C GLN A 113 38.27 13.71 12.27
N GLU A 114 38.56 12.75 11.40
CA GLU A 114 38.06 12.74 10.03
C GLU A 114 36.79 11.90 9.91
N TYR A 115 35.78 12.46 9.25
CA TYR A 115 34.50 11.80 8.99
C TYR A 115 34.22 11.82 7.49
N THR A 116 33.98 10.63 6.91
CA THR A 116 33.49 10.52 5.53
C THR A 116 31.97 10.45 5.52
N LEU A 117 31.35 11.45 4.91
CA LEU A 117 29.92 11.64 4.80
C LEU A 117 29.44 11.28 3.39
N PRO A 118 28.52 10.32 3.23
CA PRO A 118 27.82 10.11 1.96
C PRO A 118 27.08 11.38 1.49
N PRO A 119 26.72 11.47 0.20
CA PRO A 119 25.87 12.55 -0.29
C PRO A 119 24.52 12.55 0.45
N TRP A 120 23.95 13.74 0.64
CA TRP A 120 22.62 13.94 1.23
C TRP A 120 22.43 13.18 2.56
N SER A 121 23.39 13.33 3.48
CA SER A 121 23.42 12.55 4.71
C SER A 121 23.84 13.33 5.95
N VAL A 122 23.42 12.83 7.12
CA VAL A 122 23.80 13.36 8.42
C VAL A 122 24.37 12.23 9.27
N SER A 123 25.56 12.44 9.84
CA SER A 123 26.14 11.58 10.87
C SER A 123 25.81 12.13 12.26
N ILE A 124 25.35 11.26 13.16
CA ILE A 124 24.98 11.58 14.54
C ILE A 124 26.06 11.06 15.47
N LEU A 125 26.62 11.97 16.29
CA LEU A 125 27.69 11.71 17.24
C LEU A 125 27.20 12.06 18.65
N PRO A 126 26.69 11.10 19.44
CA PRO A 126 26.12 11.37 20.76
C PRO A 126 27.10 11.84 21.83
N ASP A 127 28.40 11.73 21.56
CA ASP A 127 29.51 12.16 22.40
C ASP A 127 30.42 13.19 21.68
N CYS A 128 29.95 13.76 20.56
CA CYS A 128 30.72 14.61 19.65
C CYS A 128 31.99 13.97 19.05
N ARG A 129 32.14 12.64 19.12
CA ARG A 129 33.37 11.95 18.69
C ARG A 129 33.13 10.67 17.90
N ASN A 130 32.27 9.77 18.37
CA ASN A 130 32.03 8.49 17.70
C ASN A 130 30.69 8.57 16.97
N THR A 131 30.67 8.22 15.68
CA THR A 131 29.42 8.12 14.92
C THR A 131 28.60 6.95 15.46
N ALA A 132 27.38 7.23 15.93
CA ALA A 132 26.40 6.22 16.32
C ALA A 132 25.44 5.87 15.19
N PHE A 133 25.24 6.79 14.24
CA PHE A 133 24.32 6.61 13.12
C PHE A 133 24.69 7.53 11.95
N ASN A 134 24.37 7.12 10.72
CA ASN A 134 24.37 8.00 9.56
C ASN A 134 23.14 7.71 8.69
N THR A 135 22.44 8.76 8.26
CA THR A 135 21.15 8.64 7.56
C THR A 135 21.21 7.94 6.21
N ALA A 136 22.38 7.86 5.56
CA ALA A 136 22.57 7.18 4.28
C ALA A 136 23.26 5.81 4.41
N LYS A 137 23.77 5.45 5.59
CA LYS A 137 24.37 4.14 5.87
C LYS A 137 23.34 3.22 6.52
N VAL A 138 22.60 2.50 5.69
CA VAL A 138 21.54 1.57 6.11
C VAL A 138 22.15 0.24 6.56
N GLY A 139 22.18 0.02 7.88
CA GLY A 139 22.61 -1.26 8.47
C GLY A 139 21.46 -2.26 8.72
N ALA A 140 20.21 -1.78 8.67
CA ALA A 140 19.03 -2.62 8.81
C ALA A 140 18.85 -3.54 7.61
N GLN A 141 18.32 -4.75 7.85
CA GLN A 141 17.96 -5.66 6.77
C GLN A 141 16.90 -5.05 5.84
N THR A 142 16.80 -5.56 4.62
CA THR A 142 15.68 -5.41 3.70
C THR A 142 14.84 -6.67 3.74
N SER A 143 13.51 -6.54 3.72
CA SER A 143 12.60 -7.68 3.68
C SER A 143 11.75 -7.64 2.42
N ILE A 144 11.71 -8.74 1.68
CA ILE A 144 10.86 -8.94 0.52
C ILE A 144 9.74 -9.89 0.93
N LYS A 145 8.51 -9.39 0.85
CA LYS A 145 7.31 -10.11 1.26
C LYS A 145 6.85 -11.03 0.14
N THR A 146 6.21 -12.14 0.50
CA THR A 146 5.47 -12.97 -0.43
C THR A 146 4.49 -12.08 -1.15
N VAL A 147 4.74 -11.96 -2.44
CA VAL A 147 3.81 -11.35 -3.35
C VAL A 147 3.04 -12.49 -3.96
N GLY A 148 1.71 -12.52 -3.79
CA GLY A 148 0.90 -13.18 -4.80
C GLY A 148 1.16 -12.42 -6.10
N SER A 149 2.18 -12.85 -6.84
CA SER A 149 2.58 -12.36 -8.16
C SER A 149 2.45 -10.85 -8.41
N ASP A 150 3.25 -10.00 -7.75
CA ASP A 150 3.77 -8.78 -8.41
C ASP A 150 5.18 -9.15 -8.86
N SER A 151 5.25 -9.82 -9.99
CA SER A 151 6.51 -9.84 -10.74
C SER A 151 6.80 -8.41 -11.14
N VAL A 152 7.76 -7.78 -10.48
CA VAL A 152 8.58 -6.77 -11.15
C VAL A 152 9.06 -7.43 -12.44
N SER A 153 8.58 -6.92 -13.57
CA SER A 153 8.97 -7.34 -14.91
C SER A 153 10.46 -6.99 -15.12
N VAL A 154 11.34 -7.83 -14.57
CA VAL A 154 12.75 -7.85 -14.92
C VAL A 154 12.88 -8.69 -16.19
N GLY A 155 13.48 -8.08 -17.22
CA GLY A 155 13.54 -8.59 -18.58
C GLY A 155 13.82 -10.09 -18.70
N LYS A 156 13.08 -10.72 -19.60
CA LYS A 156 13.29 -12.10 -20.07
C LYS A 156 14.76 -12.29 -20.45
N ASN A 157 15.53 -13.01 -19.64
CA ASN A 157 16.70 -13.83 -20.00
C ASN A 157 17.39 -14.37 -18.74
N SER A 158 16.72 -15.27 -18.00
CA SER A 158 17.41 -16.13 -17.03
C SER A 158 17.16 -17.59 -17.40
N LEU A 159 18.25 -18.29 -17.71
CA LEU A 159 18.34 -19.70 -18.09
C LEU A 159 18.32 -20.58 -16.83
N PHE A 160 17.25 -20.54 -16.03
CA PHE A 160 17.01 -21.53 -14.99
C PHE A 160 15.51 -21.74 -14.84
N PRO A 161 14.98 -22.97 -15.05
CA PRO A 161 13.58 -23.25 -14.78
C PRO A 161 13.39 -23.26 -13.26
N GLN A 162 12.97 -22.12 -12.70
CA GLN A 162 12.47 -22.08 -11.33
C GLN A 162 11.13 -22.81 -11.29
N VAL A 163 11.17 -24.08 -10.87
CA VAL A 163 10.00 -24.81 -10.41
C VAL A 163 9.58 -24.19 -9.08
N ILE A 164 8.82 -23.10 -9.15
CA ILE A 164 8.11 -22.56 -7.98
C ILE A 164 6.85 -23.41 -7.84
N THR A 165 6.85 -24.32 -6.87
CA THR A 165 5.65 -25.00 -6.40
C THR A 165 4.67 -23.94 -5.88
N LYS A 166 3.74 -23.53 -6.76
CA LYS A 166 2.57 -22.72 -6.41
C LYS A 166 1.76 -23.48 -5.36
N SER A 167 1.94 -23.17 -4.08
CA SER A 167 0.91 -23.48 -3.09
C SER A 167 -0.18 -22.41 -3.21
N LYS A 168 -0.94 -22.46 -4.31
CA LYS A 168 -2.26 -21.80 -4.36
C LYS A 168 -3.08 -22.57 -3.35
N LEU A 169 -3.19 -22.05 -2.12
CA LEU A 169 -4.03 -22.66 -1.10
C LEU A 169 -5.46 -22.46 -1.60
N GLU A 170 -6.00 -23.44 -2.31
CA GLU A 170 -7.39 -23.45 -2.79
C GLU A 170 -8.32 -23.60 -1.56
N SER A 171 -8.45 -22.55 -0.76
CA SER A 171 -9.30 -22.55 0.44
C SER A 171 -10.68 -21.93 0.22
N ILE A 172 -10.92 -21.33 -0.95
CA ILE A 172 -12.25 -20.85 -1.34
C ILE A 172 -13.03 -22.00 -2.00
N SER A 173 -14.24 -22.26 -1.51
CA SER A 173 -15.17 -23.19 -2.14
C SER A 173 -15.42 -22.79 -3.60
N GLN A 174 -15.25 -23.74 -4.53
CA GLN A 174 -15.58 -23.53 -5.95
C GLN A 174 -17.08 -23.34 -6.19
N SER A 175 -17.94 -23.69 -5.23
CA SER A 175 -19.38 -23.45 -5.27
C SER A 175 -19.71 -22.02 -4.87
N TRP A 176 -20.21 -21.25 -5.84
CA TRP A 176 -20.69 -19.88 -5.64
C TRP A 176 -22.20 -19.81 -5.73
N MET A 177 -22.80 -18.91 -4.95
CA MET A 177 -24.18 -18.47 -5.10
C MET A 177 -24.21 -17.08 -5.73
N THR A 178 -25.26 -16.79 -6.47
CA THR A 178 -25.51 -15.47 -7.05
C THR A 178 -26.89 -14.95 -6.68
N LEU A 179 -27.01 -13.63 -6.62
CA LEU A 179 -28.26 -12.89 -6.54
C LEU A 179 -28.15 -11.69 -7.49
N LYS A 180 -29.05 -11.62 -8.47
CA LYS A 180 -29.08 -10.51 -9.43
C LYS A 180 -29.65 -9.26 -8.78
N GLU A 181 -28.93 -8.16 -8.85
CA GLU A 181 -29.41 -6.86 -8.37
C GLU A 181 -30.35 -6.23 -9.43
N PRO A 182 -31.56 -5.81 -9.05
CA PRO A 182 -32.46 -5.11 -9.97
C PRO A 182 -31.89 -3.73 -10.34
N LEU A 183 -32.04 -3.35 -11.61
CA LEU A 183 -31.66 -2.02 -12.07
C LEU A 183 -32.78 -1.01 -11.77
N GLY A 184 -32.42 0.13 -11.20
CA GLY A 184 -33.32 1.27 -10.99
C GLY A 184 -34.18 1.18 -9.75
N VAL A 185 -35.46 1.54 -9.88
CA VAL A 185 -36.39 1.64 -8.75
C VAL A 185 -36.88 0.25 -8.37
N TRP A 186 -36.53 -0.22 -7.17
CA TRP A 186 -36.73 -1.62 -6.76
C TRP A 186 -37.60 -1.80 -5.51
N GLY A 187 -37.94 -0.74 -4.78
CA GLY A 187 -38.70 -0.85 -3.53
C GLY A 187 -39.59 0.35 -3.25
N ASP A 188 -40.44 0.22 -2.23
CA ASP A 188 -41.49 1.21 -1.90
C ASP A 188 -40.96 2.52 -1.30
N LYS A 189 -39.68 2.54 -0.89
CA LYS A 189 -39.01 3.75 -0.35
C LYS A 189 -38.46 4.68 -1.42
N ASN A 190 -38.98 4.60 -2.64
CA ASN A 190 -38.69 5.55 -3.71
C ASN A 190 -39.55 6.81 -3.57
N PHE A 191 -39.14 7.89 -4.24
CA PHE A 191 -39.95 9.10 -4.30
C PHE A 191 -39.77 9.82 -5.64
N THR A 192 -40.77 10.58 -6.07
CA THR A 192 -40.70 11.36 -7.30
C THR A 192 -40.60 12.85 -6.98
N SER A 193 -39.70 13.55 -7.66
CA SER A 193 -39.57 15.00 -7.59
C SER A 193 -39.43 15.59 -8.98
N LYS A 194 -39.92 16.81 -9.16
CA LYS A 194 -39.62 17.60 -10.36
C LYS A 194 -38.20 18.12 -10.24
N GLY A 195 -37.39 17.91 -11.27
CA GLY A 195 -36.01 18.36 -11.31
C GLY A 195 -34.99 17.30 -10.90
N ILE A 196 -33.71 17.55 -11.24
CA ILE A 196 -32.56 16.75 -10.80
C ILE A 196 -32.09 17.20 -9.42
N LEU A 197 -32.09 16.27 -8.46
CA LEU A 197 -31.62 16.49 -7.09
C LEU A 197 -30.15 16.06 -6.94
N GLU A 198 -29.44 16.83 -6.12
CA GLU A 198 -28.03 16.58 -5.78
C GLU A 198 -27.88 15.29 -4.95
N HIS A 199 -26.81 14.53 -5.24
CA HIS A 199 -26.64 13.18 -4.71
C HIS A 199 -26.60 13.13 -3.19
N LEU A 200 -25.72 13.90 -2.55
CA LEU A 200 -25.51 13.82 -1.10
C LEU A 200 -26.70 14.33 -0.30
N ASN A 201 -27.45 15.29 -0.85
CA ASN A 201 -28.67 15.77 -0.25
C ASN A 201 -29.75 14.68 -0.21
N VAL A 202 -29.79 13.80 -1.21
CA VAL A 202 -30.75 12.70 -1.27
C VAL A 202 -30.26 11.48 -0.49
N THR A 203 -29.02 11.04 -0.70
CA THR A 203 -28.51 9.80 -0.08
C THR A 203 -28.10 9.97 1.37
N LYS A 204 -27.78 11.20 1.80
CA LYS A 204 -27.16 11.47 3.11
C LYS A 204 -25.93 10.58 3.36
N ASP A 205 -25.20 10.24 2.29
CA ASP A 205 -24.06 9.32 2.30
C ASP A 205 -24.37 7.92 2.85
N GLN A 206 -25.64 7.49 2.86
CA GLN A 206 -26.02 6.15 3.34
C GLN A 206 -25.65 5.04 2.35
N SER A 207 -25.46 5.38 1.08
CA SER A 207 -25.00 4.49 0.02
C SER A 207 -24.16 5.26 -0.99
N ASP A 208 -23.27 4.56 -1.69
CA ASP A 208 -22.53 5.11 -2.83
C ASP A 208 -23.45 5.36 -4.03
N TYR A 209 -24.63 4.72 -4.08
CA TYR A 209 -25.48 4.62 -5.27
C TYR A 209 -26.76 5.46 -5.14
N LEU A 210 -27.08 6.22 -6.18
CA LEU A 210 -28.36 6.89 -6.34
C LEU A 210 -28.90 6.71 -7.76
N TRP A 211 -30.08 6.10 -7.85
CA TRP A 211 -30.80 5.91 -9.11
C TRP A 211 -31.75 7.07 -9.39
N TYR A 212 -31.79 7.47 -10.66
CA TYR A 212 -32.65 8.51 -11.22
C TYR A 212 -33.39 7.91 -12.42
N LEU A 213 -34.70 7.72 -12.31
CA LEU A 213 -35.55 7.20 -13.38
C LEU A 213 -36.44 8.31 -13.93
N THR A 214 -36.41 8.51 -15.24
CA THR A 214 -37.40 9.31 -15.97
C THR A 214 -37.90 8.53 -17.18
N ARG A 215 -39.06 8.93 -17.71
CA ARG A 215 -39.66 8.34 -18.90
C ARG A 215 -39.90 9.43 -19.93
N ILE A 216 -39.46 9.17 -21.16
CA ILE A 216 -39.62 10.08 -22.29
C ILE A 216 -40.41 9.40 -23.40
N TYR A 217 -41.14 10.18 -24.19
CA TYR A 217 -41.87 9.69 -25.36
C TYR A 217 -41.15 10.12 -26.64
N ILE A 218 -40.91 9.19 -27.55
CA ILE A 218 -40.29 9.42 -28.84
C ILE A 218 -41.32 9.18 -29.94
N SER A 219 -41.47 10.16 -30.83
CA SER A 219 -42.43 10.10 -31.93
C SER A 219 -41.90 9.30 -33.12
N ASP A 220 -42.80 8.87 -34.00
CA ASP A 220 -42.43 8.23 -35.29
C ASP A 220 -41.64 9.18 -36.21
N ASP A 221 -41.97 10.47 -36.13
CA ASP A 221 -41.28 11.54 -36.84
C ASP A 221 -39.82 11.68 -36.41
N ASP A 222 -39.52 11.48 -35.11
CA ASP A 222 -38.15 11.53 -34.60
C ASP A 222 -37.34 10.33 -35.07
N ILE A 223 -37.92 9.13 -35.06
CA ILE A 223 -37.28 7.91 -35.56
C ILE A 223 -36.95 8.06 -37.05
N SER A 224 -37.92 8.48 -37.86
CA SER A 224 -37.74 8.71 -39.30
C SER A 224 -36.67 9.78 -39.55
N PHE A 225 -36.69 10.87 -38.77
CA PHE A 225 -35.67 11.92 -38.87
C PHE A 225 -34.26 11.40 -38.59
N TRP A 226 -34.09 10.55 -37.58
CA TRP A 226 -32.79 9.95 -37.25
C TRP A 226 -32.26 9.05 -38.36
N GLU A 227 -33.12 8.22 -38.93
CA GLU A 227 -32.77 7.31 -40.02
C GLU A 227 -32.43 8.06 -41.32
N GLU A 228 -33.21 9.08 -41.67
CA GLU A 228 -33.03 9.87 -42.90
C GLU A 228 -31.78 10.77 -42.86
N ASN A 229 -31.40 11.25 -41.68
CA ASN A 229 -30.34 12.25 -41.51
C ASN A 229 -29.07 11.70 -40.82
N ASP A 230 -29.00 10.38 -40.58
CA ASP A 230 -27.91 9.71 -39.86
C ASP A 230 -27.60 10.37 -38.50
N VAL A 231 -28.65 10.77 -37.78
CA VAL A 231 -28.54 11.44 -36.47
C VAL A 231 -28.63 10.41 -35.36
N SER A 232 -27.61 10.35 -34.50
CA SER A 232 -27.65 9.57 -33.26
C SER A 232 -28.13 10.45 -32.10
N PRO A 233 -29.29 10.19 -31.49
CA PRO A 233 -29.74 10.96 -30.34
C PRO A 233 -28.77 10.75 -29.16
N THR A 234 -28.52 11.82 -28.39
CA THR A 234 -27.55 11.78 -27.29
C THR A 234 -28.09 12.39 -26.02
N ILE A 235 -27.77 11.76 -24.88
CA ILE A 235 -27.95 12.37 -23.56
C ILE A 235 -26.75 13.28 -23.30
N ASP A 236 -27.01 14.57 -23.16
CA ASP A 236 -26.05 15.61 -22.81
C ASP A 236 -26.25 16.01 -21.33
N ILE A 237 -25.23 15.83 -20.51
CA ILE A 237 -25.17 16.19 -19.09
C ILE A 237 -24.06 17.23 -18.93
N ASP A 238 -24.41 18.44 -18.52
CA ASP A 238 -23.46 19.56 -18.41
C ASP A 238 -22.28 19.26 -17.48
N SER A 239 -22.53 18.66 -16.31
CA SER A 239 -21.50 18.35 -15.33
C SER A 239 -21.90 17.23 -14.39
N MET A 240 -21.00 16.26 -14.15
CA MET A 240 -21.22 15.18 -13.18
C MET A 240 -19.95 14.75 -12.44
N ARG A 241 -20.15 14.15 -11.26
CA ARG A 241 -19.16 13.38 -10.50
C ARG A 241 -19.82 12.33 -9.60
N ASP A 242 -19.11 11.31 -9.11
CA ASP A 242 -17.78 10.88 -9.55
C ASP A 242 -17.86 9.90 -10.72
N PHE A 243 -18.99 9.20 -10.81
CA PHE A 243 -19.28 8.21 -11.82
C PHE A 243 -20.75 8.28 -12.22
N VAL A 244 -21.03 8.07 -13.51
CA VAL A 244 -22.39 7.90 -14.02
C VAL A 244 -22.48 6.66 -14.89
N ARG A 245 -23.56 5.90 -14.74
CA ARG A 245 -24.00 4.90 -15.71
C ARG A 245 -25.35 5.27 -16.27
N ILE A 246 -25.50 5.16 -17.58
CA ILE A 246 -26.69 5.56 -18.32
C ILE A 246 -27.30 4.30 -18.91
N PHE A 247 -28.52 3.98 -18.53
CA PHE A 247 -29.30 2.88 -19.07
C PHE A 247 -30.52 3.39 -19.82
N VAL A 248 -30.83 2.74 -20.93
CA VAL A 248 -32.03 3.01 -21.73
C VAL A 248 -32.77 1.69 -21.92
N ASN A 249 -34.03 1.65 -21.50
CA ASN A 249 -34.87 0.44 -21.56
C ASN A 249 -34.20 -0.81 -20.96
N GLY A 250 -33.46 -0.61 -19.86
CA GLY A 250 -32.74 -1.68 -19.15
C GLY A 250 -31.39 -2.08 -19.75
N GLN A 251 -30.94 -1.47 -20.84
CA GLN A 251 -29.63 -1.73 -21.45
C GLN A 251 -28.64 -0.61 -21.15
N LEU A 252 -27.39 -0.95 -20.84
CA LEU A 252 -26.32 0.03 -20.59
C LEU A 252 -25.96 0.74 -21.90
N ALA A 253 -26.20 2.05 -21.96
CA ALA A 253 -25.82 2.90 -23.09
C ALA A 253 -24.40 3.43 -22.93
N GLY A 254 -23.97 3.74 -21.70
CA GLY A 254 -22.63 4.24 -21.44
C GLY A 254 -22.31 4.43 -19.97
N SER A 255 -21.02 4.61 -19.69
CA SER A 255 -20.47 4.75 -18.35
C SER A 255 -19.30 5.73 -18.38
N VAL A 256 -19.28 6.69 -17.47
CA VAL A 256 -18.23 7.72 -17.43
C VAL A 256 -17.79 7.98 -15.98
N LYS A 257 -16.50 8.23 -15.79
CA LYS A 257 -15.87 8.67 -14.54
C LYS A 257 -15.28 10.06 -14.72
N GLY A 258 -15.43 10.94 -13.73
CA GLY A 258 -14.68 12.19 -13.68
C GLY A 258 -15.09 13.11 -12.54
N LYS A 259 -14.41 14.26 -12.44
CA LYS A 259 -14.68 15.28 -11.43
C LYS A 259 -15.26 16.52 -12.10
N TRP A 260 -16.58 16.68 -12.01
CA TRP A 260 -17.35 17.78 -12.60
C TRP A 260 -17.17 17.92 -14.11
N ILE A 261 -17.24 16.80 -14.83
CA ILE A 261 -17.04 16.75 -16.28
C ILE A 261 -18.36 16.71 -17.05
N LYS A 262 -18.34 17.19 -18.29
CA LYS A 262 -19.45 17.06 -19.24
C LYS A 262 -19.53 15.62 -19.77
N VAL A 263 -20.74 15.10 -19.96
CA VAL A 263 -21.00 13.78 -20.56
C VAL A 263 -21.90 13.95 -21.76
N VAL A 264 -21.49 13.41 -22.91
CA VAL A 264 -22.28 13.33 -24.13
C VAL A 264 -22.32 11.86 -24.55
N GLN A 265 -23.47 11.22 -24.35
CA GLN A 265 -23.62 9.78 -24.54
C GLN A 265 -24.69 9.48 -25.59
N PRO A 266 -24.32 8.93 -26.75
CA PRO A 266 -25.28 8.38 -27.70
C PRO A 266 -26.14 7.28 -27.07
N VAL A 267 -27.43 7.29 -27.41
CA VAL A 267 -28.43 6.36 -26.88
C VAL A 267 -29.25 5.74 -28.01
N LYS A 268 -29.75 4.52 -27.78
CA LYS A 268 -30.70 3.85 -28.68
C LYS A 268 -32.10 3.94 -28.09
N LEU A 269 -32.99 4.62 -28.79
CA LEU A 269 -34.38 4.83 -28.38
C LEU A 269 -35.32 4.16 -29.38
N VAL A 270 -36.47 3.70 -28.92
CA VAL A 270 -37.53 3.12 -29.75
C VAL A 270 -38.72 4.06 -29.83
N GLN A 271 -39.58 3.88 -30.83
CA GLN A 271 -40.85 4.59 -30.89
C GLN A 271 -41.67 4.35 -29.62
N GLY A 272 -42.29 5.42 -29.09
CA GLY A 272 -43.09 5.37 -27.88
C GLY A 272 -42.30 5.70 -26.62
N TYR A 273 -42.70 5.10 -25.49
CA TYR A 273 -42.10 5.39 -24.19
C TYR A 273 -40.77 4.68 -23.99
N ASN A 274 -39.76 5.43 -23.57
CA ASN A 274 -38.44 4.95 -23.22
C ASN A 274 -38.12 5.30 -21.78
N ASP A 275 -37.62 4.32 -21.03
CA ASP A 275 -37.13 4.51 -19.67
C ASP A 275 -35.66 4.92 -19.73
N ILE A 276 -35.35 6.08 -19.15
CA ILE A 276 -34.00 6.61 -19.00
C ILE A 276 -33.64 6.50 -17.54
N LEU A 277 -32.61 5.70 -17.26
CA LEU A 277 -32.14 5.44 -15.91
C LEU A 277 -30.70 5.91 -15.79
N LEU A 278 -30.44 6.85 -14.89
CA LEU A 278 -29.11 7.30 -14.52
C LEU A 278 -28.76 6.72 -13.16
N LEU A 279 -27.59 6.12 -13.04
CA LEU A 279 -26.97 5.76 -11.76
C LEU A 279 -25.84 6.73 -11.49
N SER A 280 -25.95 7.54 -10.45
CA SER A 280 -24.83 8.31 -9.93
C SER A 280 -24.13 7.50 -8.83
N GLU A 281 -22.81 7.44 -8.89
CA GLU A 281 -21.99 6.80 -7.87
C GLU A 281 -20.97 7.79 -7.28
N THR A 282 -20.85 7.79 -5.95
CA THR A 282 -19.77 8.48 -5.24
C THR A 282 -18.68 7.50 -4.85
N VAL A 283 -17.41 7.90 -4.95
CA VAL A 283 -16.27 7.05 -4.58
C VAL A 283 -15.46 7.78 -3.52
N GLY A 284 -16.05 7.92 -2.33
CA GLY A 284 -15.52 8.74 -1.25
C GLY A 284 -15.79 10.23 -1.44
N LEU A 285 -15.80 10.98 -0.33
CA LEU A 285 -16.09 12.42 -0.33
C LEU A 285 -14.81 13.24 -0.19
N GLN A 286 -14.83 14.47 -0.72
CA GLN A 286 -13.71 15.40 -0.60
C GLN A 286 -13.37 15.64 0.88
N ASN A 287 -12.11 15.42 1.25
CA ASN A 287 -11.64 15.43 2.65
C ASN A 287 -10.59 16.51 2.96
N TYR A 288 -10.23 17.36 2.00
CA TYR A 288 -9.37 18.52 2.20
C TYR A 288 -9.69 19.62 1.18
N GLY A 289 -9.25 20.85 1.45
CA GLY A 289 -9.46 22.00 0.57
C GLY A 289 -10.53 22.97 1.06
N ALA A 290 -10.52 24.19 0.54
CA ALA A 290 -11.46 25.23 0.93
C ALA A 290 -12.88 24.92 0.45
N PHE A 291 -13.88 25.18 1.31
CA PHE A 291 -15.31 25.01 1.01
C PHE A 291 -15.69 23.59 0.55
N LEU A 292 -15.02 22.56 1.08
CA LEU A 292 -15.27 21.17 0.71
C LEU A 292 -16.75 20.76 0.91
N GLU A 293 -17.44 21.39 1.88
CA GLU A 293 -18.85 21.17 2.15
C GLU A 293 -19.77 21.63 1.02
N LYS A 294 -19.28 22.48 0.11
CA LYS A 294 -20.01 22.98 -1.06
C LYS A 294 -19.75 22.18 -2.33
N ASP A 295 -18.85 21.20 -2.31
CA ASP A 295 -18.51 20.43 -3.50
C ASP A 295 -19.75 19.66 -3.99
N GLY A 296 -20.40 18.87 -3.13
CA GLY A 296 -21.55 18.04 -3.50
C GLY A 296 -21.17 16.82 -4.35
N GLY A 297 -22.15 16.09 -4.87
CA GLY A 297 -22.01 14.92 -5.73
C GLY A 297 -23.17 14.74 -6.71
N GLY A 298 -23.01 13.84 -7.68
CA GLY A 298 -23.99 13.60 -8.73
C GLY A 298 -23.91 14.63 -9.84
N PHE A 299 -25.05 15.24 -10.18
CA PHE A 299 -25.21 16.08 -11.36
C PHE A 299 -25.30 17.58 -11.03
N LYS A 300 -24.74 18.41 -11.89
CA LYS A 300 -24.88 19.88 -11.90
C LYS A 300 -25.22 20.36 -13.32
N GLY A 301 -25.96 21.45 -13.40
CA GLY A 301 -26.37 22.03 -14.68
C GLY A 301 -27.55 21.29 -15.33
N GLN A 302 -27.60 21.33 -16.65
CA GLN A 302 -28.70 20.78 -17.44
C GLN A 302 -28.44 19.32 -17.86
N ILE A 303 -29.53 18.57 -17.98
CA ILE A 303 -29.58 17.27 -18.66
C ILE A 303 -30.57 17.38 -19.82
N LYS A 304 -30.15 16.97 -21.02
CA LYS A 304 -30.94 17.10 -22.25
C LYS A 304 -30.84 15.83 -23.08
N LEU A 305 -31.89 15.53 -23.83
CA LEU A 305 -31.78 14.66 -25.00
C LEU A 305 -31.65 15.55 -26.24
N THR A 306 -30.59 15.37 -27.01
CA THR A 306 -30.33 16.12 -28.24
C THR A 306 -30.56 15.26 -29.47
N GLY A 307 -30.77 15.92 -30.61
CA GLY A 307 -30.94 15.25 -31.91
C GLY A 307 -32.38 14.95 -32.30
N CYS A 308 -33.38 15.34 -31.50
CA CYS A 308 -34.80 15.23 -31.87
C CYS A 308 -35.19 16.25 -32.95
N LYS A 309 -36.16 15.91 -33.80
CA LYS A 309 -36.61 16.74 -34.94
C LYS A 309 -37.16 18.10 -34.50
N SER A 310 -37.86 18.12 -33.36
CA SER A 310 -38.49 19.32 -32.78
C SER A 310 -37.54 20.16 -31.90
N GLY A 311 -36.26 19.78 -31.83
CA GLY A 311 -35.26 20.39 -30.95
C GLY A 311 -35.01 19.58 -29.68
N ASP A 312 -34.06 20.02 -28.86
CA ASP A 312 -33.63 19.29 -27.68
C ASP A 312 -34.74 19.14 -26.62
N ILE A 313 -34.86 17.94 -26.06
CA ILE A 313 -35.77 17.68 -24.94
C ILE A 313 -35.03 17.98 -23.63
N ASN A 314 -35.51 18.97 -22.88
CA ASN A 314 -34.94 19.30 -21.57
C ASN A 314 -35.40 18.31 -20.49
N LEU A 315 -34.48 17.46 -20.03
CA LEU A 315 -34.73 16.46 -18.98
C LEU A 315 -34.51 17.03 -17.58
N THR A 316 -33.82 18.17 -17.46
CA THR A 316 -33.49 18.82 -16.18
C THR A 316 -34.72 19.10 -15.33
N THR A 317 -35.86 19.42 -15.96
CA THR A 317 -37.12 19.80 -15.28
C THR A 317 -38.19 18.71 -15.33
N SER A 318 -37.86 17.52 -15.84
CA SER A 318 -38.73 16.36 -15.86
C SER A 318 -39.06 15.86 -14.45
N LEU A 319 -40.06 14.98 -14.36
CA LEU A 319 -40.30 14.20 -13.15
C LEU A 319 -39.30 13.06 -13.09
N TRP A 320 -38.52 13.03 -12.01
CA TRP A 320 -37.53 11.99 -11.75
C TRP A 320 -37.97 11.20 -10.53
N THR A 321 -37.93 9.87 -10.65
CA THR A 321 -38.14 8.95 -9.53
C THR A 321 -36.78 8.48 -9.02
N TYR A 322 -36.58 8.60 -7.70
CA TYR A 322 -35.32 8.40 -7.03
C TYR A 322 -35.35 7.13 -6.19
N GLN A 323 -34.26 6.36 -6.23
CA GLN A 323 -34.04 5.21 -5.36
C GLN A 323 -32.63 5.30 -4.77
N VAL A 324 -32.55 5.45 -3.45
CA VAL A 324 -31.28 5.44 -2.71
C VAL A 324 -30.80 4.00 -2.55
N GLY A 325 -29.54 3.77 -2.89
CA GLY A 325 -28.84 2.51 -2.68
C GLY A 325 -29.35 1.33 -3.50
N LEU A 326 -28.77 0.18 -3.17
CA LEU A 326 -29.07 -1.11 -3.79
C LEU A 326 -30.04 -1.92 -2.93
N LYS A 327 -30.84 -2.78 -3.57
CA LYS A 327 -31.72 -3.73 -2.89
C LYS A 327 -30.93 -4.66 -2.00
N GLY A 328 -29.79 -5.17 -2.46
CA GLY A 328 -28.92 -6.02 -1.64
C GLY A 328 -28.33 -5.31 -0.41
N GLU A 329 -28.07 -4.00 -0.50
CA GLU A 329 -27.66 -3.18 0.66
C GLU A 329 -28.80 -3.08 1.68
N PHE A 330 -30.02 -2.81 1.21
CA PHE A 330 -31.20 -2.67 2.05
C PHE A 330 -31.59 -3.98 2.75
N LEU A 331 -31.55 -5.09 2.02
CA LEU A 331 -31.79 -6.44 2.56
C LEU A 331 -30.62 -6.95 3.40
N LYS A 332 -29.48 -6.24 3.41
CA LYS A 332 -28.24 -6.64 4.10
C LYS A 332 -27.85 -8.08 3.78
N VAL A 333 -27.77 -8.42 2.49
CA VAL A 333 -27.49 -9.80 2.05
C VAL A 333 -26.12 -10.35 2.49
N TYR A 334 -25.26 -9.46 2.99
CA TYR A 334 -23.98 -9.74 3.62
C TYR A 334 -24.07 -10.11 5.12
N ASP A 335 -25.22 -9.91 5.78
CA ASP A 335 -25.43 -10.26 7.19
C ASP A 335 -25.51 -11.78 7.36
N VAL A 336 -24.58 -12.34 8.15
CA VAL A 336 -24.49 -13.77 8.46
C VAL A 336 -25.62 -14.28 9.34
N ASN A 337 -26.32 -13.40 10.07
CA ASN A 337 -27.44 -13.75 10.94
C ASN A 337 -28.81 -13.57 10.27
N SER A 338 -28.84 -13.11 9.02
CA SER A 338 -30.10 -12.96 8.29
C SER A 338 -30.75 -14.33 8.04
N THR A 339 -31.94 -14.52 8.61
CA THR A 339 -32.76 -15.72 8.49
C THR A 339 -33.66 -15.72 7.24
N GLU A 340 -33.70 -14.61 6.49
CA GLU A 340 -34.51 -14.51 5.29
C GLU A 340 -33.84 -15.24 4.12
N SER A 341 -34.59 -16.14 3.49
CA SER A 341 -34.22 -16.79 2.23
C SER A 341 -34.08 -15.71 1.15
N THR A 342 -32.87 -15.18 1.02
CA THR A 342 -32.53 -14.03 0.17
C THR A 342 -32.35 -14.45 -1.29
N GLY A 343 -33.31 -15.20 -1.87
CA GLY A 343 -33.38 -15.48 -3.32
C GLY A 343 -32.10 -16.03 -3.99
N TRP A 344 -31.11 -16.48 -3.22
CA TRP A 344 -29.81 -16.92 -3.71
C TRP A 344 -29.98 -18.18 -4.55
N THR A 345 -29.37 -18.19 -5.72
CA THR A 345 -29.32 -19.36 -6.60
C THR A 345 -27.88 -19.78 -6.79
N GLU A 346 -27.65 -21.05 -7.10
CA GLU A 346 -26.32 -21.53 -7.46
C GLU A 346 -25.82 -20.82 -8.73
N PHE A 347 -24.52 -20.47 -8.75
CA PHE A 347 -23.86 -19.86 -9.90
C PHE A 347 -22.87 -20.86 -10.51
N PRO A 348 -23.25 -21.57 -11.58
CA PRO A 348 -22.41 -22.60 -12.19
C PRO A 348 -21.24 -21.99 -12.96
N SER A 349 -20.13 -22.73 -13.08
CA SER A 349 -18.86 -22.28 -13.68
C SER A 349 -18.91 -21.87 -15.15
N GLY A 350 -20.01 -22.16 -15.86
CA GLY A 350 -20.25 -21.73 -17.24
C GLY A 350 -21.37 -20.71 -17.40
N ALA A 351 -21.92 -20.15 -16.32
CA ALA A 351 -22.97 -19.15 -16.40
C ALA A 351 -22.44 -17.83 -16.96
N THR A 352 -23.24 -17.19 -17.81
CA THR A 352 -22.97 -15.82 -18.27
C THR A 352 -23.18 -14.85 -17.10
N PRO A 353 -22.17 -14.07 -16.69
CA PRO A 353 -22.32 -13.09 -15.63
C PRO A 353 -23.25 -11.95 -16.05
N SER A 354 -24.02 -11.42 -15.10
CA SER A 354 -24.73 -10.15 -15.27
C SER A 354 -23.98 -9.02 -14.59
N VAL A 355 -24.08 -7.82 -15.16
CA VAL A 355 -23.72 -6.58 -14.43
C VAL A 355 -24.60 -6.44 -13.19
N PHE A 356 -24.05 -5.85 -12.13
CA PHE A 356 -24.75 -5.69 -10.86
C PHE A 356 -25.22 -7.04 -10.29
N SER A 357 -24.25 -7.82 -9.83
CA SER A 357 -24.50 -9.14 -9.24
C SER A 357 -23.90 -9.23 -7.86
N TRP A 358 -24.62 -9.88 -6.96
CA TRP A 358 -24.07 -10.32 -5.69
C TRP A 358 -23.57 -11.74 -5.84
N TYR A 359 -22.41 -12.03 -5.26
CA TYR A 359 -21.84 -13.36 -5.16
C TYR A 359 -21.60 -13.73 -3.71
N LYS A 360 -21.78 -15.01 -3.38
CA LYS A 360 -21.58 -15.53 -2.02
C LYS A 360 -20.92 -16.90 -2.07
N THR A 361 -19.93 -17.11 -1.22
CA THR A 361 -19.27 -18.41 -1.03
C THR A 361 -18.85 -18.59 0.43
N LYS A 362 -18.32 -19.76 0.74
CA LYS A 362 -17.67 -20.07 2.01
C LYS A 362 -16.21 -20.43 1.81
N PHE A 363 -15.41 -20.15 2.83
CA PHE A 363 -14.00 -20.52 2.84
C PHE A 363 -13.49 -20.80 4.26
N ASP A 364 -12.41 -21.57 4.35
CA ASP A 364 -11.73 -21.83 5.61
C ASP A 364 -10.54 -20.87 5.78
N ALA A 365 -10.31 -20.42 7.02
CA ALA A 365 -9.21 -19.50 7.27
C ALA A 365 -7.87 -20.21 7.02
N PRO A 366 -6.93 -19.59 6.31
CA PRO A 366 -5.57 -20.13 6.21
C PRO A 366 -4.97 -20.36 7.59
N GLY A 367 -4.14 -21.40 7.73
CA GLY A 367 -3.42 -21.68 8.98
C GLY A 367 -2.45 -20.56 9.40
N GLY A 368 -1.82 -20.73 10.56
CA GLY A 368 -0.81 -19.81 11.07
C GLY A 368 -1.35 -18.45 11.53
N THR A 369 -0.44 -17.48 11.64
CA THR A 369 -0.71 -16.13 12.18
C THR A 369 -0.53 -15.00 11.15
N ASP A 370 -0.02 -15.32 9.96
CA ASP A 370 0.32 -14.36 8.91
C ASP A 370 -0.88 -13.55 8.42
N PRO A 371 -0.79 -12.24 8.21
CA PRO A 371 -1.90 -11.46 7.69
C PRO A 371 -2.53 -12.03 6.41
N VAL A 372 -3.83 -11.86 6.26
CA VAL A 372 -4.62 -12.47 5.17
C VAL A 372 -5.13 -11.38 4.22
N ALA A 373 -5.15 -11.68 2.92
CA ALA A 373 -5.73 -10.83 1.88
C ALA A 373 -6.50 -11.65 0.85
N LEU A 374 -7.51 -11.02 0.23
CA LEU A 374 -8.18 -11.52 -0.97
C LEU A 374 -7.54 -10.93 -2.23
N ASP A 375 -7.37 -11.75 -3.25
CA ASP A 375 -7.03 -11.33 -4.60
C ASP A 375 -8.30 -11.03 -5.39
N PHE A 376 -8.51 -9.77 -5.75
CA PHE A 376 -9.59 -9.34 -6.64
C PHE A 376 -9.09 -8.92 -8.03
N SER A 377 -7.88 -9.33 -8.44
CA SER A 377 -7.32 -9.03 -9.77
C SER A 377 -8.20 -9.51 -10.94
N SER A 378 -9.00 -10.56 -10.75
CA SER A 378 -9.96 -11.07 -11.75
C SER A 378 -11.30 -10.31 -11.77
N MET A 379 -11.55 -9.48 -10.76
CA MET A 379 -12.82 -8.78 -10.57
C MET A 379 -12.80 -7.39 -11.21
N GLY A 380 -13.94 -6.70 -11.21
CA GLY A 380 -14.09 -5.38 -11.85
C GLY A 380 -14.10 -4.23 -10.85
N LYS A 381 -15.28 -3.92 -10.33
CA LYS A 381 -15.50 -2.87 -9.34
C LYS A 381 -16.63 -3.29 -8.42
N GLY A 382 -16.48 -3.01 -7.13
CA GLY A 382 -17.55 -3.29 -6.20
C GLY A 382 -17.15 -3.18 -4.75
N GLN A 383 -17.85 -3.94 -3.91
CA GLN A 383 -17.67 -3.95 -2.46
C GLN A 383 -17.69 -5.40 -1.96
N ALA A 384 -16.97 -5.67 -0.87
CA ALA A 384 -16.86 -7.01 -0.33
C ALA A 384 -17.01 -7.04 1.20
N TRP A 385 -17.50 -8.18 1.69
CA TRP A 385 -17.72 -8.47 3.10
C TRP A 385 -17.21 -9.86 3.46
N VAL A 386 -16.59 -9.97 4.64
CA VAL A 386 -16.22 -11.25 5.26
C VAL A 386 -16.92 -11.35 6.61
N ASN A 387 -17.75 -12.38 6.77
CA ASN A 387 -18.56 -12.58 7.98
C ASN A 387 -19.40 -11.35 8.38
N GLY A 388 -19.92 -10.61 7.38
CA GLY A 388 -20.67 -9.37 7.58
C GLY A 388 -19.81 -8.12 7.82
N HIS A 389 -18.49 -8.24 7.98
CA HIS A 389 -17.59 -7.10 8.07
C HIS A 389 -17.22 -6.58 6.68
N HIS A 390 -17.45 -5.29 6.43
CA HIS A 390 -17.16 -4.66 5.16
C HIS A 390 -15.65 -4.43 4.97
N ILE A 391 -15.01 -5.21 4.10
CA ILE A 391 -13.55 -5.16 3.92
C ILE A 391 -13.10 -4.01 3.02
N GLY A 392 -14.02 -3.39 2.29
CA GLY A 392 -13.78 -2.14 1.56
C GLY A 392 -14.34 -2.18 0.15
N ARG A 393 -14.10 -1.10 -0.60
CA ARG A 393 -14.34 -1.04 -2.04
C ARG A 393 -13.20 -1.73 -2.76
N TYR A 394 -13.48 -2.50 -3.80
CA TYR A 394 -12.45 -2.96 -4.72
C TYR A 394 -12.66 -2.35 -6.09
N TRP A 395 -11.56 -2.05 -6.77
CA TRP A 395 -11.61 -1.51 -8.12
C TRP A 395 -10.32 -1.83 -8.88
N THR A 396 -10.44 -2.72 -9.87
CA THR A 396 -9.34 -3.18 -10.71
C THR A 396 -9.04 -2.15 -11.80
N LEU A 397 -8.49 -1.00 -11.40
CA LEU A 397 -7.97 0.03 -12.30
C LEU A 397 -6.49 -0.22 -12.58
N VAL A 398 -6.07 0.01 -13.82
CA VAL A 398 -4.65 -0.04 -14.19
C VAL A 398 -4.06 1.36 -14.07
N ALA A 399 -2.94 1.47 -13.35
CA ALA A 399 -2.20 2.72 -13.23
C ALA A 399 -1.62 3.15 -14.59
N PRO A 400 -1.44 4.46 -14.85
CA PRO A 400 -0.76 4.92 -16.05
C PRO A 400 0.63 4.28 -16.20
N ASN A 401 1.05 4.01 -17.44
CA ASN A 401 2.37 3.43 -17.72
C ASN A 401 3.54 4.39 -17.43
N ASN A 402 3.25 5.69 -17.32
CA ASN A 402 4.22 6.75 -17.07
C ASN A 402 4.20 7.22 -15.61
N GLY A 403 5.27 7.87 -15.17
CA GLY A 403 5.38 8.45 -13.83
C GLY A 403 6.20 7.61 -12.84
N CYS A 404 6.53 6.37 -13.17
CA CYS A 404 7.49 5.58 -12.40
C CYS A 404 8.88 5.75 -13.01
N GLY A 405 9.81 6.31 -12.23
CA GLY A 405 11.21 6.39 -12.61
C GLY A 405 11.84 5.00 -12.77
N ARG A 406 12.82 4.86 -13.67
CA ARG A 406 13.59 3.60 -13.82
C ARG A 406 14.41 3.27 -12.56
N THR A 407 14.77 4.29 -11.79
CA THR A 407 15.55 4.19 -10.57
C THR A 407 15.03 5.22 -9.57
N CYS A 408 14.84 4.81 -8.31
CA CYS A 408 14.59 5.71 -7.19
C CYS A 408 15.92 5.93 -6.44
N ASP A 409 16.24 7.19 -6.17
CA ASP A 409 17.44 7.59 -5.43
C ASP A 409 17.03 8.39 -4.20
N TYR A 410 17.63 8.10 -3.05
CA TYR A 410 17.35 8.80 -1.81
C TYR A 410 17.90 10.23 -1.80
N ARG A 411 18.90 10.52 -2.64
CA ARG A 411 19.63 11.79 -2.64
C ARG A 411 18.81 12.93 -3.20
N GLY A 412 18.94 14.10 -2.60
CA GLY A 412 18.25 15.33 -2.97
C GLY A 412 16.80 15.42 -2.50
N ALA A 413 16.18 16.57 -2.77
CA ALA A 413 14.80 16.85 -2.34
C ALA A 413 13.82 15.73 -2.77
N TYR A 414 12.89 15.39 -1.87
CA TYR A 414 11.87 14.36 -2.10
C TYR A 414 10.52 15.02 -2.43
N ASP A 415 9.81 14.44 -3.40
CA ASP A 415 8.41 14.70 -3.69
C ASP A 415 7.67 13.35 -3.85
N SER A 416 6.34 13.40 -3.93
CA SER A 416 5.49 12.21 -4.05
C SER A 416 5.67 11.42 -5.35
N ASP A 417 6.40 11.97 -6.32
CA ASP A 417 6.49 11.46 -7.68
C ASP A 417 7.83 10.77 -7.92
N LYS A 418 8.86 11.17 -7.17
CA LYS A 418 10.24 10.70 -7.26
C LYS A 418 10.42 9.18 -7.24
N CYS A 419 9.64 8.47 -6.42
CA CYS A 419 9.81 7.04 -6.18
C CYS A 419 8.51 6.23 -6.34
N ARG A 420 7.65 6.64 -7.29
CA ARG A 420 6.44 5.89 -7.63
C ARG A 420 6.78 4.50 -8.17
N THR A 421 5.93 3.53 -7.86
CA THR A 421 6.01 2.13 -8.31
C THR A 421 4.67 1.69 -8.87
N ASN A 422 4.61 0.48 -9.46
CA ASN A 422 3.39 -0.16 -9.97
C ASN A 422 2.69 0.58 -11.14
N CYS A 423 3.43 1.36 -11.93
CA CYS A 423 2.91 1.93 -13.18
C CYS A 423 2.60 0.83 -14.20
N GLY A 424 1.47 0.92 -14.88
CA GLY A 424 0.99 -0.11 -15.81
C GLY A 424 0.41 -1.37 -15.15
N GLU A 425 0.42 -1.43 -13.81
CA GLU A 425 -0.13 -2.53 -13.02
C GLU A 425 -1.47 -2.12 -12.39
N ILE A 426 -2.20 -3.10 -11.83
CA ILE A 426 -3.44 -2.84 -11.11
C ILE A 426 -3.14 -2.00 -9.85
N THR A 427 -3.90 -0.93 -9.62
CA THR A 427 -3.70 0.00 -8.51
C THR A 427 -3.85 -0.65 -7.14
N GLN A 428 -4.72 -1.66 -7.04
CA GLN A 428 -4.85 -2.52 -5.86
C GLN A 428 -5.48 -3.86 -6.24
N ALA A 429 -4.70 -4.94 -6.17
CA ALA A 429 -5.19 -6.32 -6.37
C ALA A 429 -5.58 -7.00 -5.05
N TRP A 430 -4.87 -6.66 -3.96
CA TRP A 430 -4.96 -7.35 -2.68
C TRP A 430 -5.75 -6.54 -1.65
N TYR A 431 -6.72 -7.19 -1.00
CA TYR A 431 -7.64 -6.57 -0.06
C TYR A 431 -7.54 -7.25 1.30
N HIS A 432 -7.08 -6.51 2.31
CA HIS A 432 -6.78 -7.03 3.63
C HIS A 432 -8.04 -7.56 4.35
N ILE A 433 -7.91 -8.74 4.95
CA ILE A 433 -8.85 -9.28 5.93
C ILE A 433 -8.14 -9.35 7.30
N PRO A 434 -8.58 -8.59 8.31
CA PRO A 434 -8.13 -8.76 9.68
C PRO A 434 -8.37 -10.20 10.15
N ARG A 435 -7.34 -10.86 10.68
CA ARG A 435 -7.46 -12.23 11.21
C ARG A 435 -8.54 -12.35 12.29
N SER A 436 -8.78 -11.29 13.06
CA SER A 436 -9.85 -11.22 14.07
C SER A 436 -11.26 -11.29 13.49
N TRP A 437 -11.45 -11.09 12.18
CA TRP A 437 -12.74 -11.22 11.51
C TRP A 437 -12.97 -12.64 10.97
N LEU A 438 -11.97 -13.51 11.05
CA LEU A 438 -12.03 -14.89 10.57
C LEU A 438 -12.36 -15.86 11.71
N LYS A 439 -13.21 -16.82 11.38
CA LYS A 439 -13.42 -18.08 12.10
C LYS A 439 -12.47 -19.12 11.51
N THR A 440 -12.24 -20.23 12.22
CA THR A 440 -11.39 -21.32 11.72
C THR A 440 -11.91 -21.91 10.41
N SER A 441 -13.22 -22.10 10.30
CA SER A 441 -13.87 -22.64 9.10
C SER A 441 -15.20 -21.94 8.83
N ASN A 442 -15.78 -22.20 7.65
CA ASN A 442 -17.10 -21.70 7.26
C ASN A 442 -17.24 -20.17 7.31
N ASN A 443 -16.17 -19.43 6.99
CA ASN A 443 -16.25 -17.99 6.79
C ASN A 443 -17.11 -17.69 5.57
N VAL A 444 -17.94 -16.66 5.64
CA VAL A 444 -18.80 -16.25 4.53
C VAL A 444 -18.19 -15.06 3.83
N LEU A 445 -17.92 -15.20 2.53
CA LEU A 445 -17.52 -14.10 1.65
C LEU A 445 -18.74 -13.67 0.83
N VAL A 446 -19.10 -12.40 0.91
CA VAL A 446 -20.12 -11.78 0.05
C VAL A 446 -19.49 -10.65 -0.73
N ILE A 447 -19.79 -10.59 -2.03
CA ILE A 447 -19.23 -9.61 -2.96
C ILE A 447 -20.40 -9.01 -3.72
N PHE A 448 -20.40 -7.69 -3.86
CA PHE A 448 -21.20 -7.00 -4.84
C PHE A 448 -20.29 -6.59 -6.00
N GLU A 449 -20.57 -7.08 -7.21
CA GLU A 449 -19.81 -6.83 -8.44
C GLU A 449 -20.65 -5.99 -9.41
N GLU A 450 -20.14 -4.83 -9.78
CA GLU A 450 -20.84 -3.88 -10.65
C GLU A 450 -20.62 -4.14 -12.14
N THR A 451 -19.66 -4.98 -12.49
CA THR A 451 -19.32 -5.36 -13.87
C THR A 451 -19.78 -6.79 -14.18
N ASP A 452 -19.43 -7.29 -15.35
CA ASP A 452 -19.72 -8.64 -15.83
C ASP A 452 -18.61 -9.65 -15.49
N ARG A 453 -17.92 -9.47 -14.35
CA ARG A 453 -16.87 -10.38 -13.89
C ARG A 453 -17.43 -11.53 -13.05
N THR A 454 -16.68 -12.64 -13.04
CA THR A 454 -17.02 -13.86 -12.31
C THR A 454 -16.06 -14.06 -11.13
N PRO A 455 -16.53 -14.68 -10.03
CA PRO A 455 -15.75 -14.77 -8.79
C PRO A 455 -14.82 -16.00 -8.71
N PHE A 456 -14.74 -16.83 -9.76
CA PHE A 456 -14.07 -18.13 -9.70
C PHE A 456 -12.54 -18.06 -9.53
N ASP A 457 -11.92 -16.98 -9.98
CA ASP A 457 -10.47 -16.79 -9.91
C ASP A 457 -10.01 -16.05 -8.64
N ILE A 458 -10.95 -15.63 -7.80
CA ILE A 458 -10.64 -15.04 -6.49
C ILE A 458 -9.86 -16.05 -5.66
N SER A 459 -8.83 -15.57 -4.97
CA SER A 459 -8.01 -16.41 -4.10
C SER A 459 -7.69 -15.72 -2.79
N ILE A 460 -7.33 -16.52 -1.78
CA ILE A 460 -6.86 -16.03 -0.48
C ILE A 460 -5.36 -16.25 -0.42
N SER A 461 -4.65 -15.21 -0.02
CA SER A 461 -3.20 -15.27 0.21
C SER A 461 -2.86 -14.85 1.63
N MET A 462 -1.80 -15.44 2.14
CA MET A 462 -1.12 -14.98 3.35
C MET A 462 0.03 -14.05 2.95
N ARG A 463 0.29 -13.03 3.78
CA ARG A 463 1.40 -12.10 3.62
C ARG A 463 2.43 -12.39 4.69
N SER A 464 3.65 -12.70 4.28
CA SER A 464 4.79 -12.91 5.17
C SER A 464 6.08 -12.55 4.45
N THR A 465 7.15 -12.32 5.19
CA THR A 465 8.48 -12.09 4.63
C THR A 465 9.05 -13.39 4.10
N GLU A 466 9.33 -13.45 2.80
CA GLU A 466 9.91 -14.63 2.16
C GLU A 466 11.43 -14.56 2.12
N THR A 467 11.98 -13.38 1.79
CA THR A 467 13.41 -13.17 1.61
C THR A 467 13.87 -12.00 2.46
N ILE A 468 14.93 -12.20 3.23
CA ILE A 468 15.61 -11.14 3.97
C ILE A 468 17.02 -10.96 3.42
N CYS A 469 17.48 -9.71 3.39
CA CYS A 469 18.77 -9.34 2.86
C CYS A 469 19.43 -8.31 3.76
N ALA A 470 20.76 -8.32 3.90
CA ALA A 470 21.46 -7.21 4.53
C ALA A 470 22.84 -7.04 3.92
N GLN A 471 23.38 -5.82 3.97
CA GLN A 471 24.75 -5.53 3.59
C GLN A 471 25.38 -4.55 4.59
N VAL A 472 26.40 -5.01 5.31
CA VAL A 472 27.09 -4.21 6.34
C VAL A 472 28.59 -4.22 6.09
N SER A 473 29.20 -3.04 6.12
CA SER A 473 30.64 -2.82 5.90
C SER A 473 31.43 -2.70 7.21
N GLU A 474 32.72 -3.06 7.20
CA GLU A 474 33.67 -2.78 8.29
C GLU A 474 33.72 -1.28 8.68
N LYS A 475 33.30 -0.37 7.78
CA LYS A 475 33.21 1.09 8.01
C LYS A 475 31.84 1.56 8.53
N HIS A 476 30.91 0.65 8.84
CA HIS A 476 29.69 1.02 9.54
C HIS A 476 30.00 1.42 10.98
N TYR A 477 29.09 2.18 11.58
CA TYR A 477 29.12 2.45 13.01
C TYR A 477 28.78 1.17 13.79
N PRO A 478 29.24 1.03 15.05
CA PRO A 478 28.85 -0.08 15.90
C PRO A 478 27.35 -0.04 16.20
N PRO A 479 26.73 -1.21 16.46
CA PRO A 479 25.31 -1.28 16.74
C PRO A 479 24.96 -0.54 18.05
N LEU A 480 23.77 0.06 18.09
CA LEU A 480 23.40 1.00 19.14
C LEU A 480 23.34 0.38 20.55
N HIS A 481 23.13 -0.94 20.64
CA HIS A 481 23.14 -1.65 21.93
C HIS A 481 24.54 -1.75 22.58
N LYS A 482 25.62 -1.41 21.85
CA LYS A 482 27.01 -1.35 22.39
C LYS A 482 27.32 -0.04 23.09
N TRP A 483 26.41 0.92 23.02
CA TRP A 483 26.47 2.19 23.73
C TRP A 483 25.82 2.01 25.09
N SER A 484 26.49 2.47 26.14
CA SER A 484 25.92 2.51 27.49
C SER A 484 26.00 3.92 28.03
N LEU A 485 24.89 4.40 28.57
CA LEU A 485 24.81 5.67 29.30
C LEU A 485 24.86 5.35 30.79
N SER A 486 25.87 5.83 31.50
CA SER A 486 25.89 5.78 32.96
C SER A 486 24.89 6.80 33.52
N GLU A 487 23.89 6.34 34.27
CA GLU A 487 22.88 7.23 34.88
C GLU A 487 23.47 8.14 35.97
N SER A 488 24.52 7.69 36.68
CA SER A 488 25.14 8.45 37.76
C SER A 488 25.97 9.64 37.25
N ASP A 489 26.70 9.43 36.16
CA ASP A 489 27.71 10.38 35.66
C ASP A 489 27.28 11.02 34.33
N ARG A 490 26.12 10.63 33.78
CA ARG A 490 25.64 10.97 32.42
C ARG A 490 26.70 10.78 31.34
N LYS A 491 27.59 9.81 31.56
CA LYS A 491 28.74 9.55 30.69
C LYS A 491 28.42 8.43 29.72
N LEU A 492 28.55 8.72 28.43
CA LEU A 492 28.48 7.68 27.39
C LEU A 492 29.79 6.90 27.33
N SER A 493 29.67 5.58 27.23
CA SER A 493 30.77 4.70 26.87
C SER A 493 30.37 3.77 25.74
N LEU A 494 31.36 3.45 24.89
CA LEU A 494 31.22 2.55 23.76
C LEU A 494 32.14 1.35 24.01
N MET A 495 31.54 0.18 24.28
CA MET A 495 32.30 -1.00 24.73
C MET A 495 33.07 -1.69 23.60
N ASP A 496 32.48 -1.72 22.41
CA ASP A 496 33.00 -2.42 21.24
C ASP A 496 32.63 -1.64 19.98
N LYS A 497 33.60 -1.49 19.07
CA LYS A 497 33.45 -0.73 17.81
C LYS A 497 33.13 -1.63 16.62
N THR A 498 33.07 -2.95 16.81
CA THR A 498 32.82 -3.90 15.74
C THR A 498 31.40 -3.72 15.19
N PRO A 499 31.24 -3.43 13.89
CA PRO A 499 29.92 -3.39 13.27
C PRO A 499 29.29 -4.78 13.26
N GLU A 500 27.97 -4.84 13.21
CA GLU A 500 27.22 -6.10 13.29
C GLU A 500 26.10 -6.10 12.25
N MET A 501 25.92 -7.25 11.61
CA MET A 501 24.74 -7.52 10.79
C MET A 501 23.71 -8.26 11.63
N HIS A 502 22.47 -7.77 11.61
CA HIS A 502 21.33 -8.43 12.24
C HIS A 502 20.33 -8.88 11.17
N LEU A 503 19.90 -10.14 11.26
CA LEU A 503 18.87 -10.73 10.40
C LEU A 503 17.77 -11.32 11.27
N GLN A 504 16.52 -11.09 10.91
CA GLN A 504 15.33 -11.51 11.64
C GLN A 504 14.19 -11.81 10.67
N CYS A 505 13.55 -12.96 10.81
CA CYS A 505 12.30 -13.28 10.12
C CYS A 505 11.09 -12.73 10.89
N ASP A 506 9.93 -12.71 10.24
CA ASP A 506 8.66 -12.35 10.88
C ASP A 506 8.36 -13.29 12.07
N GLU A 507 7.46 -12.85 12.96
CA GLU A 507 7.03 -13.66 14.08
C GLU A 507 6.48 -15.02 13.60
N GLY A 508 6.83 -16.10 14.32
CA GLY A 508 6.46 -17.46 13.93
C GLY A 508 7.26 -18.02 12.74
N HIS A 509 8.23 -17.29 12.18
CA HIS A 509 9.11 -17.77 11.11
C HIS A 509 10.55 -17.96 11.58
N THR A 510 11.27 -18.84 10.90
CA THR A 510 12.71 -19.07 11.10
C THR A 510 13.47 -18.89 9.79
N ILE A 511 14.76 -18.57 9.91
CA ILE A 511 15.67 -18.53 8.77
C ILE A 511 15.88 -19.97 8.29
N SER A 512 15.31 -20.31 7.15
CA SER A 512 15.29 -21.68 6.64
C SER A 512 16.50 -22.02 5.78
N SER A 513 16.99 -21.05 5.00
CA SER A 513 18.19 -21.19 4.18
C SER A 513 18.95 -19.87 4.03
N ILE A 514 20.25 -19.98 3.73
CA ILE A 514 21.09 -18.86 3.27
C ILE A 514 21.35 -19.07 1.78
N GLU A 515 20.74 -18.24 0.95
CA GLU A 515 20.86 -18.31 -0.52
C GLU A 515 22.14 -17.64 -1.02
N PHE A 516 22.64 -16.66 -0.28
CA PHE A 516 23.87 -15.97 -0.61
C PHE A 516 24.55 -15.43 0.65
N ALA A 517 25.88 -15.56 0.72
CA ALA A 517 26.70 -14.88 1.72
C ALA A 517 28.09 -14.58 1.15
N SER A 518 28.54 -13.33 1.28
CA SER A 518 29.87 -12.94 0.84
C SER A 518 30.44 -11.82 1.72
N TYR A 519 31.52 -12.13 2.43
CA TYR A 519 32.38 -11.16 3.10
C TYR A 519 33.57 -10.80 2.20
N GLY A 520 33.69 -9.52 1.84
CA GLY A 520 34.71 -9.04 0.91
C GLY A 520 34.21 -7.81 0.16
N SER A 521 34.16 -7.88 -1.17
CA SER A 521 33.70 -6.78 -2.02
C SER A 521 32.41 -7.14 -2.81
N PRO A 522 31.32 -7.61 -2.16
CA PRO A 522 30.11 -8.03 -2.86
C PRO A 522 29.48 -6.87 -3.64
N ASN A 523 28.80 -7.19 -4.74
CA ASN A 523 28.09 -6.23 -5.59
C ASN A 523 26.59 -6.55 -5.66
N GLY A 524 25.81 -5.57 -6.09
CA GLY A 524 24.37 -5.71 -6.32
C GLY A 524 23.54 -5.29 -5.11
N SER A 525 22.27 -5.68 -5.13
CA SER A 525 21.28 -5.40 -4.09
C SER A 525 20.52 -6.67 -3.75
N CYS A 526 19.60 -6.59 -2.78
CA CYS A 526 18.76 -7.73 -2.41
C CYS A 526 18.13 -8.41 -3.65
N GLN A 527 18.12 -9.76 -3.66
CA GLN A 527 17.74 -10.61 -4.81
C GLN A 527 18.72 -10.62 -6.00
N LYS A 528 19.71 -9.73 -6.03
CA LYS A 528 20.69 -9.56 -7.13
C LYS A 528 22.12 -9.45 -6.61
N PHE A 529 22.41 -10.01 -5.44
CA PHE A 529 23.76 -10.02 -4.92
C PHE A 529 24.66 -10.93 -5.76
N SER A 530 25.92 -10.53 -5.88
CA SER A 530 26.95 -11.28 -6.58
C SER A 530 28.28 -11.17 -5.82
N GLN A 531 29.08 -12.23 -5.93
CA GLN A 531 30.43 -12.22 -5.37
C GLN A 531 31.30 -11.19 -6.09
N GLY A 532 32.15 -10.51 -5.33
CA GLY A 532 33.15 -9.62 -5.88
C GLY A 532 34.49 -10.30 -6.13
N LYS A 533 35.48 -9.51 -6.53
CA LYS A 533 36.87 -9.96 -6.68
C LYS A 533 37.50 -10.39 -5.34
N CYS A 534 37.00 -9.84 -4.23
CA CYS A 534 37.38 -10.25 -2.89
C CYS A 534 36.21 -10.97 -2.22
N HIS A 535 36.46 -12.19 -1.74
CA HIS A 535 35.47 -13.04 -1.07
C HIS A 535 36.16 -14.01 -0.11
N ALA A 536 35.68 -14.09 1.13
CA ALA A 536 36.11 -15.09 2.09
C ALA A 536 35.34 -16.40 1.88
N ALA A 537 36.05 -17.50 1.60
CA ALA A 537 35.44 -18.80 1.26
C ALA A 537 34.56 -19.40 2.36
N ASN A 538 34.78 -19.01 3.63
CA ASN A 538 33.96 -19.42 4.78
C ASN A 538 32.72 -18.54 5.02
N SER A 539 32.45 -17.54 4.17
CA SER A 539 31.32 -16.60 4.37
C SER A 539 30.00 -17.35 4.55
N LEU A 540 29.72 -18.31 3.67
CA LEU A 540 28.48 -19.09 3.72
C LEU A 540 28.40 -19.98 4.96
N SER A 541 29.46 -20.69 5.31
CA SER A 541 29.43 -21.60 6.46
C SER A 541 29.25 -20.85 7.78
N VAL A 542 29.94 -19.72 7.96
CA VAL A 542 29.82 -18.87 9.16
C VAL A 542 28.39 -18.34 9.32
N VAL A 543 27.82 -17.78 8.24
CA VAL A 543 26.45 -17.22 8.27
C VAL A 543 25.41 -18.33 8.48
N SER A 544 25.53 -19.45 7.77
CA SER A 544 24.62 -20.59 7.91
C SER A 544 24.62 -21.15 9.33
N GLN A 545 25.79 -21.30 9.95
CA GLN A 545 25.91 -21.78 11.32
C GLN A 545 25.30 -20.80 12.34
N ALA A 546 25.39 -19.50 12.09
CA ALA A 546 24.85 -18.48 12.97
C ALA A 546 23.33 -18.34 12.86
N CYS A 547 22.74 -18.58 11.68
CA CYS A 547 21.39 -18.13 11.36
C CYS A 547 20.36 -19.24 11.11
N ILE A 548 20.72 -20.35 10.46
CA ILE A 548 19.74 -21.35 10.04
C ILE A 548 19.04 -21.96 11.27
N GLY A 549 17.71 -22.09 11.19
CA GLY A 549 16.85 -22.63 12.24
C GLY A 549 16.54 -21.64 13.37
N ARG A 550 17.03 -20.40 13.30
CA ARG A 550 16.75 -19.35 14.30
C ARG A 550 15.75 -18.33 13.75
N THR A 551 15.02 -17.67 14.65
CA THR A 551 14.14 -16.55 14.31
C THR A 551 14.94 -15.29 13.97
N SER A 552 16.09 -15.12 14.62
CA SER A 552 17.06 -14.06 14.35
C SER A 552 18.50 -14.49 14.61
N CYS A 553 19.45 -13.78 14.03
CA CYS A 553 20.88 -13.96 14.24
C CYS A 553 21.64 -12.65 14.09
N SER A 554 22.86 -12.67 14.63
CA SER A 554 23.75 -11.51 14.73
C SER A 554 25.17 -11.93 14.40
N ILE A 555 25.83 -11.18 13.50
CA ILE A 555 27.14 -11.54 12.96
C ILE A 555 28.06 -10.31 12.99
N GLY A 556 29.19 -10.42 13.69
CA GLY A 556 30.20 -9.37 13.74
C GLY A 556 30.95 -9.23 12.40
N ILE A 557 31.10 -7.99 11.92
CA ILE A 557 31.75 -7.68 10.64
C ILE A 557 33.22 -7.37 10.90
N SER A 558 34.06 -8.41 10.89
CA SER A 558 35.50 -8.26 11.08
C SER A 558 36.31 -9.39 10.47
N ASN A 559 37.60 -9.12 10.22
CA ASN A 559 38.56 -10.15 9.81
C ASN A 559 38.80 -11.21 10.89
N GLY A 560 38.43 -10.98 12.15
CA GLY A 560 38.49 -11.99 13.21
C GLY A 560 37.45 -13.09 13.03
N VAL A 561 36.32 -12.78 12.38
CA VAL A 561 35.22 -13.73 12.12
C VAL A 561 35.42 -14.46 10.79
N PHE A 562 35.79 -13.73 9.74
CA PHE A 562 35.84 -14.28 8.37
C PHE A 562 37.25 -14.50 7.82
N GLY A 563 38.30 -14.06 8.53
CA GLY A 563 39.64 -13.91 7.96
C GLY A 563 39.77 -12.63 7.12
N ASP A 564 40.98 -12.37 6.61
CA ASP A 564 41.26 -11.23 5.72
C ASP A 564 41.43 -11.70 4.26
N PRO A 565 40.33 -11.78 3.48
CA PRO A 565 40.40 -12.23 2.08
C PRO A 565 41.09 -11.24 1.14
N CYS A 566 41.28 -9.98 1.55
CA CYS A 566 41.92 -8.95 0.74
C CYS A 566 42.46 -7.82 1.62
N ARG A 567 43.78 -7.82 1.82
CA ARG A 567 44.46 -6.81 2.62
C ARG A 567 44.25 -5.41 2.01
N HIS A 568 44.12 -4.41 2.88
CA HIS A 568 43.92 -2.99 2.52
C HIS A 568 42.61 -2.66 1.79
N VAL A 569 41.73 -3.63 1.59
CA VAL A 569 40.38 -3.41 1.07
C VAL A 569 39.39 -3.46 2.23
N VAL A 570 38.48 -2.49 2.27
CA VAL A 570 37.36 -2.46 3.20
C VAL A 570 36.38 -3.55 2.79
N LYS A 571 36.09 -4.48 3.68
CA LYS A 571 35.12 -5.55 3.42
C LYS A 571 33.71 -5.14 3.80
N SER A 572 32.76 -5.77 3.14
CA SER A 572 31.36 -5.80 3.53
C SER A 572 30.87 -7.24 3.51
N LEU A 573 30.04 -7.59 4.48
CA LEU A 573 29.24 -8.80 4.45
C LEU A 573 27.92 -8.47 3.73
N ALA A 574 27.58 -9.20 2.67
CA ALA A 574 26.25 -9.21 2.08
C ALA A 574 25.64 -10.61 2.25
N VAL A 575 24.40 -10.66 2.72
CA VAL A 575 23.66 -11.91 2.96
C VAL A 575 22.26 -11.82 2.35
N GLN A 576 21.80 -12.94 1.78
CA GLN A 576 20.42 -13.19 1.41
C GLN A 576 19.97 -14.51 2.02
N ALA A 577 18.84 -14.51 2.70
CA ALA A 577 18.28 -15.67 3.37
C ALA A 577 16.79 -15.81 3.07
N LYS A 578 16.27 -17.04 3.21
CA LYS A 578 14.83 -17.33 3.16
C LYS A 578 14.27 -17.49 4.55
N CYS A 579 13.02 -17.04 4.70
CA CYS A 579 12.22 -17.24 5.89
C CYS A 579 11.09 -18.21 5.58
N SER A 580 10.81 -19.13 6.49
CA SER A 580 9.63 -20.00 6.42
C SER A 580 9.08 -20.27 7.81
N PRO A 581 7.81 -20.68 7.92
CA PRO A 581 7.31 -21.26 9.16
C PRO A 581 8.23 -22.42 9.60
N PRO A 582 8.40 -22.66 10.91
CA PRO A 582 9.12 -23.83 11.39
C PRO A 582 8.41 -25.10 10.87
N PRO A 583 9.16 -26.17 10.56
CA PRO A 583 8.57 -27.42 10.14
C PRO A 583 7.60 -27.94 11.21
N ASP A 584 6.36 -28.25 10.80
CA ASP A 584 5.30 -28.75 11.69
C ASP A 584 5.77 -30.02 12.43
N LEU A 585 5.95 -29.92 13.75
CA LEU A 585 6.26 -31.03 14.65
C LEU A 585 5.13 -32.08 14.74
N SER A 586 4.02 -31.91 14.01
CA SER A 586 2.87 -32.82 14.00
C SER A 586 2.96 -33.94 12.96
N THR A 587 3.95 -33.93 12.06
CA THR A 587 4.12 -34.98 11.02
C THR A 587 5.21 -36.02 11.33
N SER A 588 5.91 -35.90 12.45
CA SER A 588 6.93 -36.88 12.88
C SER A 588 6.40 -38.01 13.77
N ALA A 589 5.08 -38.10 13.98
CA ALA A 589 4.43 -39.19 14.73
C ALA A 589 3.60 -40.09 13.81
N SER A 590 4.14 -40.48 12.66
CA SER A 590 3.62 -41.60 11.86
C SER A 590 4.73 -42.13 10.95
N SER A 591 5.64 -42.89 11.54
CA SER A 591 6.55 -43.79 10.85
C SER A 591 6.56 -45.13 11.57
#